data_AF-A0AAD6HEL5-F1
#
_entry.id   AF-A0AAD6HEL5-F1
#
_cell.length_a   1.000
_cell.length_b   1.000
_cell.length_c   1.000
_cell.angle_alpha   90.00
_cell.angle_beta   90.00
_cell.angle_gamma   90.00
#
_symmetry.space_group_name_H-M   'P 1'
#
loop_
_entity.id
_entity.type
_entity.pdbx_description
1 polymer ?
#
loop_
_entity_poly.entity_id
_entity_poly.type
_entity_poly.pdbx_seq_one_letter_code
_entity_poly.pdbx_strand_id
1 'polypeptide(L)'
;MLSQSGDYGSTCVNRAMEDDLGELLKDEPCFLNNKKSMEHQLSHNLFRGFENELKRNFDSGEDLYGYAYLSLPGLEENAAKGFGKGMIQVKSGFETTVSRGTVHRALDKSNGPSRHTIANIGILQSEPYDPKKFLSHREAPPDRNSLNKKRYVYDTVQWIIKKGQLADFNDLAKERNHRVFSADEAWEIKQSIYYNTLIDNPEDHYPVDHERNAG
;
A
#
# COMPACT_ATOMS: atom_id res chain seq x y z
N MET A 1 26.02 -5.51 -9.78
CA MET A 1 25.28 -6.70 -9.31
C MET A 1 23.81 -6.38 -9.52
N LEU A 2 23.16 -7.00 -10.49
CA LEU A 2 21.79 -6.68 -10.91
C LEU A 2 20.83 -7.09 -9.79
N SER A 3 20.12 -6.12 -9.20
CA SER A 3 19.05 -6.40 -8.24
C SER A 3 17.90 -7.07 -8.97
N GLN A 4 17.61 -8.33 -8.65
CA GLN A 4 16.37 -8.98 -9.01
C GLN A 4 15.24 -8.20 -8.32
N SER A 5 14.53 -7.37 -9.07
CA SER A 5 13.30 -6.74 -8.60
C SER A 5 12.28 -7.84 -8.40
N GLY A 6 12.04 -8.22 -7.15
CA GLY A 6 11.01 -9.20 -6.86
C GLY A 6 9.63 -8.65 -7.24
N ASP A 7 8.91 -9.43 -8.03
CA ASP A 7 7.59 -9.12 -8.56
C ASP A 7 6.54 -9.24 -7.46
N TYR A 8 5.96 -8.13 -7.01
CA TYR A 8 4.97 -8.22 -5.96
C TYR A 8 3.89 -7.13 -5.94
N GLY A 9 2.65 -7.53 -5.60
CA GLY A 9 1.46 -6.67 -5.63
C GLY A 9 0.52 -7.08 -6.76
N SER A 10 -0.08 -6.13 -7.47
CA SER A 10 -0.88 -6.40 -8.68
C SER A 10 -0.17 -7.33 -9.67
N THR A 11 1.16 -7.44 -9.61
CA THR A 11 1.99 -8.39 -10.33
C THR A 11 1.59 -9.86 -10.12
N CYS A 12 1.09 -10.30 -8.97
CA CYS A 12 0.63 -11.69 -8.78
C CYS A 12 -0.73 -11.93 -9.46
N VAL A 13 -1.62 -10.93 -9.44
CA VAL A 13 -2.91 -10.97 -10.16
C VAL A 13 -2.66 -10.89 -11.67
N ASN A 14 -1.73 -10.05 -12.08
CA ASN A 14 -1.29 -9.93 -13.47
C ASN A 14 -0.59 -11.20 -13.93
N ARG A 15 0.22 -11.86 -13.09
CA ARG A 15 0.86 -13.13 -13.43
C ARG A 15 -0.15 -14.26 -13.55
N ALA A 16 -1.12 -14.35 -12.64
CA ALA A 16 -2.21 -15.33 -12.78
C ALA A 16 -3.04 -15.07 -14.04
N MET A 17 -3.31 -13.81 -14.38
CA MET A 17 -3.96 -13.42 -15.64
C MET A 17 -3.08 -13.72 -16.86
N GLU A 18 -1.76 -13.54 -16.77
CA GLU A 18 -0.75 -13.90 -17.77
C GLU A 18 -0.72 -15.40 -18.02
N ASP A 19 -0.72 -16.20 -16.96
CA ASP A 19 -0.74 -17.66 -17.03
C ASP A 19 -2.06 -18.17 -17.65
N ASP A 20 -3.20 -17.67 -17.17
CA ASP A 20 -4.53 -18.05 -17.69
C ASP A 20 -4.70 -17.67 -19.17
N LEU A 21 -4.28 -16.46 -19.55
CA LEU A 21 -4.35 -16.00 -20.95
C LEU A 21 -3.31 -16.71 -21.81
N GLY A 22 -2.11 -16.98 -21.29
CA GLY A 22 -1.07 -17.75 -21.97
C GLY A 22 -1.56 -19.15 -22.34
N GLU A 23 -2.18 -19.85 -21.40
CA GLU A 23 -2.78 -21.17 -21.66
C GLU A 23 -3.97 -21.11 -22.64
N LEU A 24 -4.80 -20.08 -22.55
CA LEU A 24 -5.95 -19.91 -23.44
C LEU A 24 -5.54 -19.61 -24.89
N LEU A 25 -4.43 -18.88 -25.06
CA LEU A 25 -3.93 -18.34 -26.33
C LEU A 25 -2.78 -19.14 -26.95
N LYS A 26 -2.26 -20.17 -26.26
CA LYS A 26 -1.05 -20.90 -26.68
C LYS A 26 -1.11 -21.49 -28.09
N ASP A 27 -2.30 -21.88 -28.52
CA ASP A 27 -2.54 -22.54 -29.81
C ASP A 27 -3.03 -21.55 -30.90
N GLU A 28 -3.11 -20.25 -30.60
CA GLU A 28 -3.67 -19.27 -31.52
C GLU A 28 -2.69 -18.89 -32.65
N PRO A 29 -3.13 -18.89 -33.93
CA PRO A 29 -2.24 -18.67 -35.09
C PRO A 29 -1.48 -17.34 -35.09
N CYS A 30 -2.01 -16.31 -34.43
CA CYS A 30 -1.38 -14.99 -34.33
C CYS A 30 -0.02 -15.01 -33.62
N PHE A 31 0.25 -16.04 -32.81
CA PHE A 31 1.52 -16.22 -32.11
C PHE A 31 2.48 -17.18 -32.82
N LEU A 32 1.98 -18.08 -33.66
CA LEU A 32 2.79 -19.11 -34.34
C LEU A 32 3.61 -18.54 -35.51
N ASN A 33 3.14 -17.48 -36.17
CA ASN A 33 3.75 -16.92 -37.39
C ASN A 33 4.45 -15.56 -37.19
N ASN A 34 4.68 -15.16 -35.94
CA ASN A 34 5.22 -13.83 -35.64
C ASN A 34 6.71 -13.88 -35.26
N LYS A 35 7.48 -12.85 -35.65
CA LYS A 35 8.90 -12.72 -35.27
C LYS A 35 9.09 -12.37 -33.78
N LYS A 36 8.03 -11.98 -33.09
CA LYS A 36 8.03 -11.57 -31.68
C LYS A 36 7.45 -12.66 -30.79
N SER A 37 8.03 -12.91 -29.62
CA SER A 37 7.52 -13.89 -28.66
C SER A 37 6.10 -13.53 -28.20
N MET A 38 5.32 -14.55 -27.87
CA MET A 38 3.96 -14.41 -27.34
C MET A 38 3.94 -13.50 -26.10
N GLU A 39 4.84 -13.73 -25.15
CA GLU A 39 5.03 -12.88 -23.96
C GLU A 39 5.22 -11.40 -24.30
N HIS A 40 6.05 -11.11 -25.32
CA HIS A 40 6.27 -9.73 -25.75
C HIS A 40 5.00 -9.11 -26.35
N GLN A 41 4.21 -9.88 -27.11
CA GLN A 41 2.96 -9.37 -27.71
C GLN A 41 1.86 -9.15 -26.65
N LEU A 42 1.75 -10.06 -25.68
CA LEU A 42 0.79 -9.94 -24.60
C LEU A 42 1.13 -8.76 -23.69
N SER A 43 2.40 -8.59 -23.30
CA SER A 43 2.84 -7.45 -22.47
C SER A 43 2.67 -6.10 -23.17
N HIS A 44 3.03 -5.97 -24.45
CA HIS A 44 2.98 -4.67 -25.14
C HIS A 44 1.58 -4.21 -25.53
N ASN A 45 0.69 -5.14 -25.87
CA ASN A 45 -0.64 -4.81 -26.37
C ASN A 45 -1.70 -5.00 -25.28
N LEU A 46 -1.80 -6.23 -24.77
CA LEU A 46 -2.92 -6.64 -23.93
C LEU A 46 -2.79 -6.13 -22.49
N PHE A 47 -1.67 -6.41 -21.82
CA PHE A 47 -1.47 -5.99 -20.42
C PHE A 47 -1.29 -4.48 -20.29
N ARG A 48 -0.68 -3.84 -21.30
CA ARG A 48 -0.59 -2.38 -21.34
C ARG A 48 -1.96 -1.72 -21.41
N GLY A 49 -2.88 -2.24 -22.25
CA GLY A 49 -4.25 -1.74 -22.34
C GLY A 49 -5.03 -2.01 -21.05
N PHE A 50 -4.88 -3.20 -20.48
CA PHE A 50 -5.49 -3.54 -19.19
C PHE A 50 -5.07 -2.57 -18.06
N GLU A 51 -3.76 -2.38 -17.86
CA GLU A 51 -3.23 -1.56 -16.77
C GLU A 51 -3.51 -0.06 -16.93
N ASN A 52 -3.46 0.47 -18.16
CA ASN A 52 -3.56 1.91 -18.38
C ASN A 52 -4.98 2.39 -18.67
N GLU A 53 -5.83 1.55 -19.27
CA GLU A 53 -7.13 1.99 -19.77
C GLU A 53 -8.25 1.38 -18.93
N LEU A 54 -8.25 0.06 -18.75
CA LEU A 54 -9.33 -0.64 -18.04
C LEU A 54 -9.28 -0.44 -16.54
N LYS A 55 -8.11 -0.67 -15.93
CA LYS A 55 -7.95 -0.62 -14.47
C LYS A 55 -8.03 0.79 -13.90
N ARG A 56 -7.60 1.81 -14.65
CA ARG A 56 -7.58 3.21 -14.19
C ARG A 56 -8.91 3.92 -14.32
N ASN A 57 -9.71 3.56 -15.32
CA ASN A 57 -10.99 4.20 -15.60
C ASN A 57 -12.17 3.36 -15.09
N PHE A 58 -11.91 2.33 -14.28
CA PHE A 58 -12.94 1.51 -13.68
C PHE A 58 -13.74 2.32 -12.64
N ASP A 59 -15.03 2.50 -12.91
CA ASP A 59 -15.98 3.12 -11.97
C ASP A 59 -16.91 2.03 -11.42
N SER A 60 -16.81 1.77 -10.11
CA SER A 60 -17.65 0.80 -9.41
C SER A 60 -19.13 1.21 -9.29
N GLY A 61 -19.47 2.42 -9.75
CA GLY A 61 -20.83 2.97 -9.76
C GLY A 61 -21.65 2.69 -11.02
N GLU A 62 -21.03 2.24 -12.12
CA GLU A 62 -21.77 1.84 -13.33
C GLU A 62 -22.18 0.36 -13.25
N ASP A 63 -23.41 0.06 -13.66
CA ASP A 63 -24.01 -1.28 -13.57
C ASP A 63 -23.07 -2.38 -14.12
N LEU A 64 -23.00 -3.48 -13.36
CA LEU A 64 -22.17 -4.69 -13.55
C LEU A 64 -22.38 -5.46 -14.86
N TYR A 65 -23.08 -4.90 -15.85
CA TYR A 65 -23.49 -5.56 -17.08
C TYR A 65 -22.76 -4.96 -18.28
N GLY A 66 -21.51 -5.36 -18.47
CA GLY A 66 -20.69 -4.89 -19.60
C GLY A 66 -19.65 -5.91 -20.06
N TYR A 67 -19.23 -5.78 -21.32
CA TYR A 67 -18.02 -6.41 -21.83
C TYR A 67 -16.96 -5.34 -21.96
N ALA A 68 -15.78 -5.60 -21.42
CA ALA A 68 -14.59 -4.85 -21.74
C ALA A 68 -13.83 -5.55 -22.87
N TYR A 69 -13.17 -4.80 -23.73
CA TYR A 69 -12.46 -5.35 -24.88
C TYR A 69 -10.98 -5.02 -24.76
N LEU A 70 -10.14 -6.05 -24.85
CA LEU A 70 -8.69 -5.90 -24.92
C LEU A 70 -8.22 -6.17 -26.35
N SER A 71 -7.45 -5.25 -26.93
CA SER A 71 -6.95 -5.39 -28.30
C SER A 71 -5.80 -6.39 -28.38
N LEU A 72 -5.90 -7.34 -29.32
CA LEU A 72 -4.86 -8.30 -29.65
C LEU A 72 -4.78 -8.48 -31.17
N PRO A 73 -3.95 -7.69 -31.86
CA PRO A 73 -3.85 -7.71 -33.32
C PRO A 73 -3.52 -9.10 -33.88
N GLY A 74 -4.28 -9.52 -34.90
CA GLY A 74 -4.12 -10.82 -35.56
C GLY A 74 -4.91 -11.97 -34.92
N LEU A 75 -5.55 -11.75 -33.77
CA LEU A 75 -6.45 -12.74 -33.17
C LEU A 75 -7.68 -12.94 -34.07
N GLU A 76 -7.98 -14.19 -34.40
CA GLU A 76 -9.19 -14.54 -35.15
C GLU A 76 -10.40 -14.68 -34.22
N GLU A 77 -11.60 -14.53 -34.79
CA GLU A 77 -12.82 -14.64 -34.02
C GLU A 77 -13.05 -16.08 -33.52
N ASN A 78 -13.36 -16.23 -32.24
CA ASN A 78 -13.64 -17.51 -31.61
C ASN A 78 -14.62 -17.33 -30.45
N ALA A 79 -15.91 -17.45 -30.76
CA ALA A 79 -16.99 -17.24 -29.79
C ALA A 79 -16.92 -18.19 -28.58
N ALA A 80 -16.38 -19.42 -28.74
CA ALA A 80 -16.25 -20.38 -27.64
C ALA A 80 -15.19 -19.95 -26.61
N LYS A 81 -14.18 -19.19 -27.04
CA LYS A 81 -13.14 -18.61 -26.18
C LYS A 81 -13.40 -17.14 -25.80
N GLY A 82 -14.49 -16.54 -26.31
CA GLY A 82 -14.80 -15.12 -26.10
C GLY A 82 -13.91 -14.17 -26.93
N PHE A 83 -13.40 -14.61 -28.09
CA PHE A 83 -12.56 -13.79 -28.95
C PHE A 83 -13.40 -13.13 -30.04
N GLY A 84 -13.29 -11.81 -30.15
CA GLY A 84 -13.67 -11.05 -31.34
C GLY A 84 -12.47 -10.89 -32.28
N LYS A 85 -12.71 -10.48 -33.52
CA LYS A 85 -11.63 -10.23 -34.47
C LYS A 85 -10.67 -9.16 -33.95
N GLY A 86 -9.44 -9.55 -33.66
CA GLY A 86 -8.40 -8.70 -33.10
C GLY A 86 -8.63 -8.28 -31.65
N MET A 87 -9.51 -8.94 -30.89
CA MET A 87 -9.86 -8.52 -29.53
C MET A 87 -10.32 -9.68 -28.62
N ILE A 88 -10.05 -9.56 -27.33
CA ILE A 88 -10.57 -10.48 -26.30
C ILE A 88 -11.72 -9.79 -25.58
N GLN A 89 -12.87 -10.45 -25.53
CA GLN A 89 -14.01 -10.00 -24.73
C GLN A 89 -13.81 -10.44 -23.28
N VAL A 90 -13.69 -9.47 -22.40
CA VAL A 90 -13.61 -9.67 -20.96
C VAL A 90 -14.99 -9.37 -20.39
N LYS A 91 -15.72 -10.42 -20.01
CA LYS A 91 -16.99 -10.26 -19.30
C LYS A 91 -16.71 -9.56 -17.95
N SER A 92 -17.54 -8.61 -17.53
CA SER A 92 -17.38 -7.80 -16.29
C SER A 92 -17.29 -8.59 -14.95
N GLY A 93 -17.07 -9.91 -14.97
CA GLY A 93 -16.72 -10.70 -13.79
C GLY A 93 -15.26 -10.55 -13.33
N PHE A 94 -14.47 -9.65 -13.93
CA PHE A 94 -13.06 -9.40 -13.56
C PHE A 94 -12.88 -8.88 -12.13
N GLU A 95 -13.94 -8.27 -11.61
CA GLU A 95 -14.10 -7.93 -10.19
C GLU A 95 -13.89 -9.16 -9.32
N THR A 96 -14.37 -10.34 -9.72
CA THR A 96 -14.14 -11.56 -8.94
C THR A 96 -12.69 -11.95 -8.86
N THR A 97 -11.83 -11.59 -9.82
CA THR A 97 -10.39 -11.90 -9.79
C THR A 97 -9.63 -10.95 -8.87
N VAL A 98 -9.89 -9.64 -8.96
CA VAL A 98 -9.31 -8.64 -8.03
C VAL A 98 -9.85 -8.87 -6.62
N SER A 99 -11.16 -9.10 -6.47
CA SER A 99 -11.79 -9.42 -5.19
C SER A 99 -11.34 -10.77 -4.65
N ARG A 100 -11.15 -11.82 -5.47
CA ARG A 100 -10.55 -13.10 -5.03
C ARG A 100 -9.11 -12.92 -4.60
N GLY A 101 -8.32 -12.13 -5.34
CA GLY A 101 -6.96 -11.76 -4.95
C GLY A 101 -6.94 -11.01 -3.61
N THR A 102 -7.87 -10.08 -3.40
CA THR A 102 -8.05 -9.35 -2.13
C THR A 102 -8.49 -10.27 -0.99
N VAL A 103 -9.44 -11.20 -1.22
CA VAL A 103 -9.91 -12.18 -0.22
C VAL A 103 -8.80 -13.17 0.12
N HIS A 104 -8.12 -13.73 -0.88
CA HIS A 104 -6.96 -14.60 -0.67
C HIS A 104 -5.85 -13.87 0.09
N ARG A 105 -5.60 -12.58 -0.21
CA ARG A 105 -4.63 -11.75 0.52
C ARG A 105 -5.09 -11.41 1.94
N ALA A 106 -6.39 -11.28 2.17
CA ALA A 106 -6.94 -11.08 3.50
C ALA A 106 -6.76 -12.34 4.36
N LEU A 107 -6.87 -13.53 3.76
CA LEU A 107 -6.71 -14.83 4.41
C LEU A 107 -5.23 -15.21 4.60
N ASP A 108 -4.35 -14.90 3.65
CA ASP A 108 -2.91 -15.17 3.72
C ASP A 108 -2.07 -13.94 3.35
N LYS A 109 -1.32 -13.47 4.35
CA LYS A 109 -0.46 -12.29 4.24
C LYS A 109 1.04 -12.64 4.16
N SER A 110 1.44 -13.90 4.35
CA SER A 110 2.85 -14.29 4.52
C SER A 110 3.68 -14.15 3.24
N ASN A 111 3.07 -14.33 2.07
CA ASN A 111 3.74 -14.22 0.76
C ASN A 111 3.49 -12.86 0.09
N GLY A 112 3.46 -11.79 0.88
CA GLY A 112 3.16 -10.45 0.37
C GLY A 112 4.30 -9.77 -0.35
N PRO A 113 4.01 -8.81 -1.25
CA PRO A 113 4.98 -7.78 -1.58
C PRO A 113 5.66 -7.23 -0.35
N SER A 114 6.99 -7.26 -0.36
CA SER A 114 7.76 -6.32 0.43
C SER A 114 7.39 -4.93 -0.04
N ARG A 115 6.92 -4.07 0.87
CA ARG A 115 6.48 -2.72 0.55
C ARG A 115 7.40 -1.75 1.24
N HIS A 116 7.86 -0.73 0.53
CA HIS A 116 8.42 0.43 1.19
C HIS A 116 7.26 1.29 1.69
N THR A 117 7.35 1.71 2.94
CA THR A 117 6.39 2.64 3.54
C THR A 117 6.46 3.99 2.82
N ILE A 118 5.30 4.60 2.59
CA ILE A 118 5.20 5.88 1.85
C ILE A 118 5.10 7.10 2.77
N ALA A 119 4.94 6.86 4.07
CA ALA A 119 4.73 7.87 5.07
C ALA A 119 5.38 7.45 6.39
N ASN A 120 5.67 8.44 7.20
CA ASN A 120 5.97 8.25 8.60
C ASN A 120 4.64 8.17 9.37
N ILE A 121 4.54 7.20 10.26
CA ILE A 121 3.40 7.04 11.16
C ILE A 121 3.95 7.04 12.57
N GLY A 122 3.48 7.99 13.37
CA GLY A 122 3.90 8.17 14.74
C GLY A 122 2.73 8.18 15.69
N ILE A 123 3.05 8.09 16.96
CA ILE A 123 2.12 8.18 18.06
C ILE A 123 2.44 9.46 18.81
N LEU A 124 1.42 10.30 19.03
CA LEU A 124 1.56 11.48 19.88
C LEU A 124 1.36 11.12 21.35
N GLN A 125 2.25 11.62 22.19
CA GLN A 125 2.22 11.37 23.62
C GLN A 125 2.76 12.55 24.43
N SER A 126 2.48 12.51 25.74
CA SER A 126 3.09 13.40 26.71
C SER A 126 4.17 12.64 27.46
N GLU A 127 5.34 13.26 27.61
CA GLU A 127 6.52 12.61 28.21
C GLU A 127 6.98 13.36 29.46
N PRO A 128 7.28 12.66 30.57
CA PRO A 128 7.95 13.29 31.70
C PRO A 128 9.25 13.95 31.25
N TYR A 129 9.48 15.19 31.70
CA TYR A 129 10.68 15.93 31.31
C TYR A 129 11.97 15.26 31.79
N ASP A 130 12.65 14.60 30.87
CA ASP A 130 13.95 13.95 31.09
C ASP A 130 15.00 14.36 30.04
N PRO A 131 15.69 15.50 30.24
CA PRO A 131 16.72 16.00 29.33
C PRO A 131 18.06 15.25 29.44
N LYS A 132 18.17 14.28 30.35
CA LYS A 132 19.34 13.39 30.41
C LYS A 132 19.16 12.22 29.46
N LYS A 133 17.93 11.70 29.36
CA LYS A 133 17.57 10.61 28.46
C LYS A 133 17.31 11.08 27.03
N PHE A 134 16.59 12.18 26.87
CA PHE A 134 16.17 12.67 25.56
C PHE A 134 16.77 14.05 25.29
N LEU A 135 17.58 14.17 24.22
CA LEU A 135 18.14 15.45 23.81
C LEU A 135 17.05 16.42 23.36
N SER A 136 15.99 15.91 22.73
CA SER A 136 14.81 16.68 22.31
C SER A 136 14.19 17.50 23.44
N HIS A 137 14.19 16.98 24.66
CA HIS A 137 13.68 17.70 25.83
C HIS A 137 14.56 18.90 26.23
N ARG A 138 15.80 19.03 25.75
CA ARG A 138 16.58 20.26 25.96
C ARG A 138 16.15 21.36 25.00
N GLU A 139 15.71 20.97 23.82
CA GLU A 139 15.33 21.85 22.72
C GLU A 139 13.83 22.22 22.77
N ALA A 140 13.00 21.36 23.37
CA ALA A 140 11.58 21.61 23.63
C ALA A 140 11.34 22.03 25.09
N PRO A 141 10.89 23.27 25.36
CA PRO A 141 10.63 23.73 26.73
C PRO A 141 9.48 22.93 27.36
N PRO A 142 9.64 22.42 28.59
CA PRO A 142 8.59 21.66 29.26
C PRO A 142 7.58 22.55 29.97
N ASP A 143 6.38 22.03 30.13
CA ASP A 143 5.32 22.66 30.90
C ASP A 143 5.06 21.91 32.21
N ARG A 144 4.69 22.67 33.25
CA ARG A 144 4.37 22.11 34.56
C ARG A 144 2.90 21.67 34.60
N ASN A 145 2.66 20.37 34.74
CA ASN A 145 1.32 19.81 34.84
C ASN A 145 0.59 20.33 36.09
N SER A 146 -0.67 20.71 35.94
CA SER A 146 -1.47 21.35 36.99
C SER A 146 -1.85 20.41 38.13
N LEU A 147 -2.02 19.11 37.85
CA LEU A 147 -2.51 18.10 38.80
C LEU A 147 -1.39 17.59 39.70
N ASN A 148 -0.25 17.18 39.12
CA ASN A 148 0.84 16.55 39.86
C ASN A 148 2.07 17.45 40.07
N LYS A 149 2.04 18.67 39.51
CA LYS A 149 3.11 19.68 39.61
C LYS A 149 4.47 19.24 39.04
N LYS A 150 4.54 18.14 38.27
CA LYS A 150 5.74 17.67 37.55
C LYS A 150 5.82 18.32 36.17
N ARG A 151 7.01 18.29 35.56
CA ARG A 151 7.28 18.85 34.23
C ARG A 151 7.12 17.80 33.14
N TYR A 152 6.53 18.18 32.02
CA TYR A 152 6.27 17.32 30.86
C TYR A 152 6.59 18.06 29.57
N VAL A 153 6.97 17.31 28.54
CA VAL A 153 6.94 17.79 27.15
C VAL A 153 5.69 17.19 26.52
N TYR A 154 4.88 18.03 25.88
CA TYR A 154 3.61 17.64 25.28
C TYR A 154 3.77 17.48 23.76
N ASP A 155 2.83 16.75 23.17
CA ASP A 155 2.74 16.52 21.72
C ASP A 155 4.04 15.99 21.08
N THR A 156 4.82 15.22 21.85
CA THR A 156 5.99 14.53 21.32
C THR A 156 5.54 13.38 20.44
N VAL A 157 6.21 13.21 19.30
CA VAL A 157 5.93 12.09 18.39
C VAL A 157 6.96 10.99 18.56
N GLN A 158 6.46 9.76 18.66
CA GLN A 158 7.25 8.55 18.56
C GLN A 158 6.92 7.86 17.23
N TRP A 159 7.86 7.81 16.30
CA TRP A 159 7.67 7.24 14.98
C TRP A 159 7.81 5.72 15.01
N ILE A 160 6.66 5.05 14.90
CA ILE A 160 6.58 3.58 14.89
C ILE A 160 6.80 3.01 13.49
N ILE A 161 6.55 3.82 12.46
CA ILE A 161 6.80 3.48 11.06
C ILE A 161 7.49 4.68 10.41
N LYS A 162 8.67 4.50 9.83
CA LYS A 162 9.36 5.57 9.09
C LYS A 162 9.21 5.37 7.59
N LYS A 163 9.11 6.45 6.82
CA LYS A 163 9.00 6.45 5.37
C LYS A 163 10.22 5.79 4.73
N GLY A 164 10.02 5.05 3.66
CA GLY A 164 11.08 4.35 2.93
C GLY A 164 11.61 3.10 3.63
N GLN A 165 11.10 2.74 4.82
CA GLN A 165 11.46 1.48 5.46
C GLN A 165 10.71 0.32 4.81
N LEU A 166 11.32 -0.86 4.79
CA LEU A 166 10.65 -2.08 4.37
C LEU A 166 9.60 -2.46 5.42
N ALA A 167 8.33 -2.51 5.04
CA ALA A 167 7.25 -2.95 5.90
C ALA A 167 7.25 -4.48 5.97
N ASP A 168 7.49 -5.02 7.16
CA ASP A 168 7.31 -6.45 7.43
C ASP A 168 5.85 -6.76 7.81
N PHE A 169 5.47 -8.03 7.69
CA PHE A 169 4.18 -8.52 8.11
C PHE A 169 4.17 -8.79 9.61
N ASN A 170 3.20 -8.22 10.34
CA ASN A 170 3.04 -8.34 11.80
C ASN A 170 4.15 -7.69 12.64
N ASP A 171 4.71 -6.58 12.18
CA ASP A 171 5.64 -5.81 13.01
C ASP A 171 4.95 -5.28 14.28
N LEU A 172 5.61 -5.48 15.42
CA LEU A 172 5.09 -5.13 16.74
C LEU A 172 5.85 -3.90 17.28
N ALA A 173 5.15 -2.77 17.35
CA ALA A 173 5.63 -1.60 18.09
C ALA A 173 5.10 -1.64 19.54
N LYS A 174 5.97 -1.40 20.51
CA LYS A 174 5.60 -1.33 21.93
C LYS A 174 6.08 -0.02 22.53
N GLU A 175 5.14 0.80 22.95
CA GLU A 175 5.42 2.11 23.52
C GLU A 175 4.87 2.30 24.93
N ARG A 176 5.46 3.25 25.66
CA ARG A 176 5.01 3.64 26.99
C ARG A 176 4.31 4.99 26.91
N ASN A 177 3.00 4.98 27.08
CA ASN A 177 2.21 6.21 27.22
C ASN A 177 2.18 6.66 28.69
N HIS A 178 2.35 7.96 28.93
CA HIS A 178 2.18 8.57 30.24
C HIS A 178 0.95 9.47 30.26
N ARG A 179 0.06 9.28 31.23
CA ARG A 179 -1.13 10.13 31.45
C ARG A 179 -1.25 10.52 32.92
N VAL A 180 -1.87 11.67 33.14
CA VAL A 180 -2.20 12.19 34.47
C VAL A 180 -3.67 12.54 34.44
N PHE A 181 -4.44 11.93 35.34
CA PHE A 181 -5.88 12.09 35.44
C PHE A 181 -6.23 12.78 36.77
N SER A 182 -7.34 13.52 36.80
CA SER A 182 -7.93 13.91 38.09
C SER A 182 -8.65 12.72 38.74
N ALA A 183 -8.94 12.82 40.04
CA ALA A 183 -9.54 11.71 40.80
C ALA A 183 -10.98 11.36 40.36
N ASP A 184 -11.66 12.33 39.75
CA ASP A 184 -13.04 12.28 39.25
C ASP A 184 -13.12 12.02 37.73
N GLU A 185 -11.98 11.95 37.04
CA GLU A 185 -11.93 11.71 35.60
C GLU A 185 -12.04 10.21 35.28
N ALA A 186 -12.80 9.88 34.25
CA ALA A 186 -12.87 8.52 33.73
C ALA A 186 -11.50 8.09 33.17
N TRP A 187 -11.12 6.83 33.40
CA TRP A 187 -9.85 6.29 32.92
C TRP A 187 -9.91 5.94 31.43
N GLU A 188 -9.98 6.97 30.59
CA GLU A 188 -9.94 6.86 29.14
C GLU A 188 -8.55 7.22 28.60
N ILE A 189 -7.98 6.34 27.79
CA ILE A 189 -6.75 6.64 27.05
C ILE A 189 -7.12 6.90 25.59
N LYS A 190 -6.95 8.15 25.16
CA LYS A 190 -7.03 8.55 23.75
C LYS A 190 -5.62 8.72 23.23
N GLN A 191 -5.31 8.10 22.10
CA GLN A 191 -3.97 8.14 21.51
C GLN A 191 -4.11 8.57 20.06
N SER A 192 -3.44 9.67 19.73
CA SER A 192 -3.48 10.23 18.39
C SER A 192 -2.37 9.61 17.56
N ILE A 193 -2.74 9.11 16.38
CA ILE A 193 -1.79 8.68 15.37
C ILE A 193 -1.48 9.90 14.50
N TYR A 194 -0.20 10.18 14.32
CA TYR A 194 0.30 11.22 13.43
C TYR A 194 0.79 10.60 12.13
N TYR A 195 0.39 11.17 11.00
CA TYR A 195 0.72 10.69 9.67
C TYR A 195 1.39 11.82 8.89
N ASN A 196 2.59 11.57 8.37
CA ASN A 196 3.35 12.57 7.62
C ASN A 196 4.10 11.96 6.42
N THR A 197 3.79 12.45 5.21
CA THR A 197 4.44 12.03 3.96
C THR A 197 5.58 12.94 3.49
N LEU A 198 5.67 14.14 4.07
CA LEU A 198 6.47 15.25 3.54
C LEU A 198 7.89 15.24 4.10
N ILE A 199 8.08 14.77 5.32
CA ILE A 199 9.40 14.69 5.96
C ILE A 199 10.07 13.34 5.70
N ASP A 200 11.37 13.33 5.43
CA ASP A 200 12.11 12.09 5.12
C ASP A 200 12.78 11.47 6.34
N ASN A 201 13.30 12.29 7.26
CA ASN A 201 14.08 11.83 8.41
C ASN A 201 13.55 12.44 9.72
N PRO A 202 12.38 12.01 10.20
CA PRO A 202 11.83 12.57 11.41
C PRO A 202 12.49 11.97 12.67
N GLU A 203 12.46 12.74 13.74
CA GLU A 203 13.13 12.40 15.00
C GLU A 203 12.15 12.18 16.14
N ASP A 204 12.39 11.11 16.89
CA ASP A 204 11.57 10.70 18.02
C ASP A 204 11.71 11.67 19.20
N HIS A 205 10.67 11.76 20.04
CA HIS A 205 10.62 12.57 21.27
C HIS A 205 10.69 14.10 21.06
N TYR A 206 10.73 14.57 19.83
CA TYR A 206 10.53 15.98 19.52
C TYR A 206 9.02 16.27 19.41
N PRO A 207 8.56 17.45 19.85
CA PRO A 207 7.21 17.92 19.54
C PRO A 207 6.92 17.85 18.04
N VAL A 208 5.66 17.57 17.70
CA VAL A 208 5.23 17.43 16.30
C VAL A 208 5.41 18.70 15.46
N ASP A 209 5.35 19.86 16.12
CA ASP A 209 5.53 21.19 15.53
C ASP A 209 7.01 21.67 15.54
N HIS A 210 7.92 20.89 16.12
CA HIS A 210 9.35 21.18 16.10
C HIS A 210 9.91 21.06 14.68
N GLU A 211 10.91 21.86 14.30
CA GLU A 211 11.51 21.86 12.95
C GLU A 211 12.02 20.49 12.46
N ARG A 212 12.31 19.58 13.38
CA ARG A 212 12.74 18.19 13.10
C ARG A 212 11.59 17.25 12.71
N ASN A 213 10.35 17.66 12.97
CA ASN A 213 9.12 16.89 12.69
C ASN A 213 8.04 17.69 11.94
N ALA A 214 8.22 19.00 11.78
CA ALA A 214 7.30 19.87 11.10
C ALA A 214 7.28 19.60 9.59
N GLY A 215 6.08 19.47 9.02
CA GLY A 215 5.84 19.23 7.60
C GLY A 215 4.40 18.92 7.30
#